data_AF-A0A3N1ITV2-F1
#
_entry.id   AF-A0A3N1ITV2-F1
#
_cell.length_a   1.000
_cell.length_b   1.000
_cell.length_c   1.000
_cell.angle_alpha   90.00
_cell.angle_beta   90.00
_cell.angle_gamma   90.00
#
_symmetry.space_group_name_H-M   'P 1'
#
loop_
_entity.id
_entity.type
_entity.pdbx_description
1 polymer ?
#
loop_
_entity_poly.entity_id
_entity_poly.type
_entity_poly.pdbx_seq_one_letter_code
_entity_poly.pdbx_strand_id
1 'polypeptide(L)'
;MSRGRLYFALQALGGAVWWIAVATVPGVRTLTLGSLDPVTVAAFDVPLFVVASAVAALSPARIGRVAAVVATIWTAVVLVALAVWATVTTEAGWGVVVMTVATVGSGLALALVLLGRVPTELLTSGPLRFRTADPGAARSRHVLATVGQIVVFWGLFLGVFPVVIAFAEHRWRLHPTLPGPIAVTLVVVGLVVLVAASALGIASAAAMSTKGAGTPLPSASANRLVVAGPYRSVRNPMALAGIAQGVAVGLLLGSWMVVVYALVGSIVWNCVVRPLEEADLERRFGDDFRRYADAVRCWVPRWPIAASVRGVAVRTPSR
;
A
#
# COMPACT_ATOMS: atom_id res chain seq x y z
N MET A 1 9.20 20.82 17.69
CA MET A 1 7.89 20.54 17.05
C MET A 1 7.71 19.03 16.90
N SER A 2 6.53 18.47 17.17
CA SER A 2 6.27 17.04 16.88
C SER A 2 6.25 16.80 15.36
N ARG A 3 6.53 15.56 14.92
CA ARG A 3 6.52 15.19 13.48
C ARG A 3 5.18 15.52 12.82
N GLY A 4 4.06 15.29 13.51
CA GLY A 4 2.73 15.64 13.01
C GLY A 4 2.54 17.16 12.84
N ARG A 5 3.01 17.98 13.78
CA ARG A 5 2.98 19.45 13.65
C ARG A 5 3.89 19.96 12.53
N LEU A 6 5.05 19.32 12.31
CA LEU A 6 5.92 19.63 11.19
C LEU A 6 5.23 19.37 9.85
N TYR A 7 4.53 18.24 9.72
CA TYR A 7 3.75 17.98 8.51
C TYR A 7 2.70 19.07 8.25
N PHE A 8 1.92 19.49 9.27
CA PHE A 8 0.95 20.57 9.08
C PHE A 8 1.59 21.91 8.71
N ALA A 9 2.82 22.20 9.18
CA ALA A 9 3.57 23.37 8.72
C ALA A 9 3.93 23.28 7.23
N LEU A 10 4.43 22.11 6.80
CA LEU A 10 4.74 21.85 5.39
C LEU A 10 3.48 21.88 4.52
N GLN A 11 2.35 21.37 5.01
CA GLN A 11 1.07 21.41 4.33
C GLN A 11 0.56 22.84 4.16
N ALA A 12 0.68 23.68 5.20
CA ALA A 12 0.32 25.09 5.11
C ALA A 12 1.17 25.83 4.06
N LEU A 13 2.49 25.63 4.08
CA LEU A 13 3.41 26.21 3.11
C LEU A 13 3.11 25.72 1.69
N GLY A 14 2.91 24.40 1.52
CA GLY A 14 2.58 23.79 0.24
C GLY A 14 1.25 24.30 -0.32
N GLY A 15 0.22 24.40 0.52
CA GLY A 15 -1.08 24.95 0.14
C GLY A 15 -1.02 26.44 -0.24
N ALA A 16 -0.25 27.24 0.49
CA ALA A 16 -0.03 28.65 0.16
C ALA A 16 0.69 28.82 -1.19
N VAL A 17 1.77 28.06 -1.40
CA VAL A 17 2.52 28.05 -2.67
C VAL A 17 1.63 27.60 -3.82
N TRP A 18 0.80 26.57 -3.61
CA TRP A 18 -0.14 26.09 -4.62
C TRP A 18 -1.19 27.14 -4.97
N TRP A 19 -1.78 27.83 -3.99
CA TRP A 19 -2.75 28.90 -4.27
C TRP A 19 -2.13 30.09 -5.01
N ILE A 20 -0.88 30.45 -4.69
CA ILE A 20 -0.12 31.43 -5.48
C ILE A 20 0.03 30.92 -6.92
N ALA A 21 0.41 29.65 -7.12
CA ALA A 21 0.57 29.06 -8.44
C ALA A 21 -0.75 28.97 -9.22
N VAL A 22 -1.88 28.72 -8.58
CA VAL A 22 -3.22 28.77 -9.21
C VAL A 22 -3.53 30.18 -9.72
N ALA A 23 -3.10 31.21 -9.01
CA ALA A 23 -3.29 32.60 -9.41
C ALA A 23 -2.32 33.06 -10.52
N THR A 24 -1.08 32.55 -10.53
CA THR A 24 -0.02 33.05 -11.42
C THR A 24 0.27 32.15 -12.62
N VAL A 25 -0.08 30.85 -12.58
CA VAL A 25 0.25 29.87 -13.61
C VAL A 25 -1.02 29.22 -14.15
N PRO A 26 -1.50 29.61 -15.35
CA PRO A 26 -2.74 29.10 -15.93
C PRO A 26 -2.79 27.56 -16.04
N GLY A 27 -1.66 26.93 -16.34
CA GLY A 27 -1.56 25.47 -16.42
C GLY A 27 -1.82 24.76 -15.10
N VAL A 28 -1.39 25.34 -13.97
CA VAL A 28 -1.70 24.76 -12.65
C VAL A 28 -3.19 24.82 -12.41
N ARG A 29 -3.81 26.00 -12.61
CA ARG A 29 -5.26 26.18 -12.46
C ARG A 29 -6.05 25.19 -13.30
N THR A 30 -5.75 25.06 -14.59
CA THR A 30 -6.52 24.15 -15.47
C THR A 30 -6.34 22.68 -15.11
N LEU A 31 -5.12 22.26 -14.76
CA LEU A 31 -4.84 20.86 -14.41
C LEU A 31 -5.41 20.45 -13.05
N THR A 32 -5.46 21.36 -12.07
CA THR A 32 -5.87 21.03 -10.70
C THR A 32 -7.28 21.48 -10.31
N LEU A 33 -7.84 22.51 -10.97
CA LEU A 33 -9.19 23.02 -10.71
C LEU A 33 -10.12 22.95 -11.93
N GLY A 34 -9.56 22.89 -13.15
CA GLY A 34 -10.37 22.90 -14.37
C GLY A 34 -11.16 24.20 -14.51
N SER A 35 -12.46 24.06 -14.73
CA SER A 35 -13.43 25.15 -14.86
C SER A 35 -13.99 25.67 -13.52
N LEU A 36 -13.59 25.11 -12.38
CA LEU A 36 -14.00 25.61 -11.07
C LEU A 36 -13.57 27.06 -10.89
N ASP A 37 -14.45 27.87 -10.31
CA ASP A 37 -14.14 29.26 -9.98
C ASP A 37 -13.10 29.33 -8.85
N PRO A 38 -11.86 29.80 -9.10
CA PRO A 38 -10.80 29.76 -8.11
C PRO A 38 -11.10 30.67 -6.92
N VAL A 39 -11.86 31.76 -7.10
CA VAL A 39 -12.18 32.69 -6.02
C VAL A 39 -13.09 32.01 -5.01
N THR A 40 -14.14 31.35 -5.47
CA THR A 40 -15.06 30.57 -4.62
C THR A 40 -14.32 29.44 -3.92
N VAL A 41 -13.49 28.68 -4.62
CA VAL A 41 -12.72 27.59 -4.01
C VAL A 41 -11.73 28.15 -2.97
N ALA A 42 -11.02 29.24 -3.27
CA ALA A 42 -10.07 29.88 -2.35
C ALA A 42 -10.74 30.40 -1.08
N ALA A 43 -11.96 30.93 -1.18
CA ALA A 43 -12.69 31.48 -0.05
C ALA A 43 -12.91 30.45 1.07
N PHE A 44 -13.04 29.17 0.73
CA PHE A 44 -13.14 28.09 1.71
C PHE A 44 -11.80 27.42 1.97
N ASP A 45 -11.02 27.16 0.92
CA ASP A 45 -9.81 26.37 1.04
C ASP A 45 -8.67 27.12 1.76
N VAL A 46 -8.49 28.42 1.53
CA VAL A 46 -7.44 29.18 2.21
C VAL A 46 -7.65 29.17 3.74
N PRO A 47 -8.85 29.47 4.29
CA PRO A 47 -9.07 29.36 5.73
C PRO A 47 -9.00 27.92 6.27
N LEU A 48 -9.67 26.97 5.61
CA LEU A 48 -9.91 25.64 6.15
C LEU A 48 -8.77 24.65 5.87
N PHE A 49 -7.95 24.90 4.85
CA PHE A 49 -6.76 24.11 4.53
C PHE A 49 -5.49 24.82 4.97
N VAL A 50 -5.18 25.99 4.41
CA VAL A 50 -3.89 26.67 4.60
C VAL A 50 -3.76 27.23 6.02
N VAL A 51 -4.71 28.09 6.42
CA VAL A 51 -4.68 28.74 7.74
C VAL A 51 -4.87 27.72 8.85
N ALA A 52 -5.84 26.79 8.72
CA ALA A 52 -6.03 25.73 9.70
C ALA A 52 -4.77 24.85 9.88
N SER A 53 -4.05 24.53 8.79
CA SER A 53 -2.78 23.79 8.88
C SER A 53 -1.68 24.61 9.57
N ALA A 54 -1.60 25.92 9.31
CA ALA A 54 -0.65 26.80 10.00
C ALA A 54 -0.96 26.89 11.51
N VAL A 55 -2.24 27.05 11.87
CA VAL A 55 -2.72 27.05 13.25
C VAL A 55 -2.43 25.71 13.92
N ALA A 56 -2.64 24.58 13.24
CA ALA A 56 -2.33 23.25 13.73
C ALA A 56 -0.85 23.09 14.10
N ALA A 57 0.05 23.67 13.31
CA ALA A 57 1.48 23.62 13.53
C ALA A 57 1.96 24.52 14.69
N LEU A 58 1.48 25.77 14.72
CA LEU A 58 2.07 26.84 15.55
C LEU A 58 1.34 27.08 16.88
N SER A 59 0.09 26.64 17.01
CA SER A 59 -0.75 26.99 18.17
C SER A 59 -0.51 26.10 19.41
N PRO A 60 -0.96 26.53 20.61
CA PRO A 60 -0.98 25.70 21.81
C PRO A 60 -1.69 24.36 21.60
N ALA A 61 -1.36 23.36 22.44
CA ALA A 61 -1.77 21.97 22.25
C ALA A 61 -3.27 21.76 21.97
N ARG A 62 -4.16 22.43 22.72
CA ARG A 62 -5.61 22.28 22.56
C ARG A 62 -6.11 22.84 21.21
N ILE A 63 -5.74 24.09 20.90
CA ILE A 63 -6.15 24.77 19.65
C ILE A 63 -5.56 24.05 18.43
N GLY A 64 -4.28 23.68 18.50
CA GLY A 64 -3.60 22.99 17.40
C GLY A 64 -4.21 21.63 17.06
N ARG A 65 -4.72 20.88 18.06
CA ARG A 65 -5.44 19.61 17.81
C ARG A 65 -6.75 19.82 17.07
N VAL A 66 -7.55 20.82 17.47
CA VAL A 66 -8.82 21.15 16.80
C VAL A 66 -8.54 21.59 15.36
N ALA A 67 -7.57 22.47 15.15
CA ALA A 67 -7.18 22.93 13.82
C ALA A 67 -6.67 21.78 12.93
N ALA A 68 -5.90 20.83 13.49
CA ALA A 68 -5.46 19.64 12.76
C ALA A 68 -6.65 18.76 12.31
N VAL A 69 -7.66 18.57 13.17
CA VAL A 69 -8.89 17.83 12.83
C VAL A 69 -9.63 18.55 11.70
N VAL A 70 -9.85 19.87 11.84
CA VAL A 70 -10.53 20.68 10.82
C VAL A 70 -9.81 20.59 9.48
N ALA A 71 -8.50 20.83 9.45
CA ALA A 71 -7.70 20.76 8.24
C ALA A 71 -7.80 19.38 7.58
N THR A 72 -7.70 18.30 8.38
CA THR A 72 -7.77 16.92 7.85
C THR A 72 -9.14 16.59 7.27
N ILE A 73 -10.22 16.93 7.99
CA ILE A 73 -11.59 16.71 7.51
C ILE A 73 -11.82 17.49 6.22
N TRP A 74 -11.43 18.76 6.19
CA TRP A 74 -11.57 19.60 5.01
C TRP A 74 -10.78 19.05 3.81
N THR A 75 -9.53 18.62 4.03
CA THR A 75 -8.69 17.98 3.00
C THR A 75 -9.39 16.77 2.38
N ALA A 76 -10.03 15.94 3.21
CA ALA A 76 -10.79 14.78 2.74
C ALA A 76 -12.07 15.17 1.98
N VAL A 77 -12.79 16.20 2.43
CA VAL A 77 -13.97 16.74 1.75
C VAL A 77 -13.59 17.26 0.36
N VAL A 78 -12.51 18.04 0.26
CA VAL A 78 -12.01 18.56 -1.03
C VAL A 78 -11.57 17.42 -1.94
N LEU A 79 -10.88 16.39 -1.43
CA LEU A 79 -10.56 15.20 -2.20
C LEU A 79 -11.81 14.54 -2.80
N VAL A 80 -12.83 14.29 -1.98
CA VAL A 80 -14.07 13.64 -2.46
C VAL A 80 -14.79 14.54 -3.48
N ALA A 81 -14.91 15.84 -3.20
CA ALA A 81 -15.55 16.79 -4.11
C ALA A 81 -14.81 16.87 -5.46
N LEU A 82 -13.49 16.96 -5.47
CA LEU A 82 -12.68 16.96 -6.69
C LEU A 82 -12.75 15.62 -7.42
N ALA A 83 -12.76 14.49 -6.70
CA ALA A 83 -12.87 13.17 -7.33
C ALA A 83 -14.23 13.02 -8.04
N VAL A 84 -15.32 13.45 -7.40
CA VAL A 84 -16.65 13.49 -8.02
C VAL A 84 -16.65 14.44 -9.22
N TRP A 85 -16.15 15.67 -9.05
CA TRP A 85 -16.06 16.65 -10.13
C TRP A 85 -15.29 16.10 -11.32
N ALA A 86 -14.06 15.61 -11.11
CA ALA A 86 -13.21 15.04 -12.16
C ALA A 86 -13.86 13.83 -12.85
N THR A 87 -14.58 13.00 -12.10
CA THR A 87 -15.32 11.85 -12.63
C THR A 87 -16.56 12.26 -13.42
N VAL A 88 -17.13 13.44 -13.19
CA VAL A 88 -18.28 13.96 -13.94
C VAL A 88 -17.83 14.81 -15.14
N THR A 89 -16.84 15.67 -14.97
CA THR A 89 -16.46 16.70 -15.96
C THR A 89 -15.23 16.35 -16.79
N THR A 90 -14.43 15.35 -16.39
CA THR A 90 -13.11 15.00 -16.99
C THR A 90 -12.02 16.05 -16.74
N GLU A 91 -12.25 16.99 -15.82
CA GLU A 91 -11.30 18.05 -15.47
C GLU A 91 -10.64 17.83 -14.11
N ALA A 92 -9.69 18.68 -13.73
CA ALA A 92 -9.11 18.72 -12.38
C ALA A 92 -8.47 17.40 -11.88
N GLY A 93 -8.10 16.48 -12.78
CA GLY A 93 -7.56 15.16 -12.42
C GLY A 93 -6.31 15.23 -11.54
N TRP A 94 -5.41 16.18 -11.82
CA TRP A 94 -4.21 16.38 -10.98
C TRP A 94 -4.57 16.92 -9.59
N GLY A 95 -5.68 17.64 -9.46
CA GLY A 95 -6.21 18.08 -8.17
C GLY A 95 -6.58 16.89 -7.29
N VAL A 96 -7.20 15.85 -7.87
CA VAL A 96 -7.52 14.61 -7.15
C VAL A 96 -6.26 13.91 -6.64
N VAL A 97 -5.22 13.82 -7.47
CA VAL A 97 -3.94 13.19 -7.09
C VAL A 97 -3.28 13.95 -5.94
N VAL A 98 -3.13 15.27 -6.07
CA VAL A 98 -2.51 16.11 -5.04
C VAL A 98 -3.29 16.02 -3.73
N MET A 99 -4.62 16.08 -3.79
CA MET A 99 -5.47 15.99 -2.60
C MET A 99 -5.50 14.59 -1.99
N THR A 100 -5.28 13.54 -2.78
CA THR A 100 -5.11 12.17 -2.25
C THR A 100 -3.86 12.11 -1.37
N VAL A 101 -2.74 12.64 -1.87
CA VAL A 101 -1.48 12.71 -1.11
C VAL A 101 -1.64 13.57 0.15
N ALA A 102 -2.25 14.74 0.03
CA ALA A 102 -2.49 15.63 1.16
C ALA A 102 -3.41 15.01 2.22
N THR A 103 -4.45 14.27 1.80
CA THR A 103 -5.39 13.60 2.70
C THR A 103 -4.71 12.47 3.48
N VAL A 104 -3.93 11.62 2.79
CA VAL A 104 -3.17 10.54 3.45
C VAL A 104 -2.17 11.13 4.44
N GLY A 105 -1.41 12.14 4.03
CA GLY A 105 -0.45 12.80 4.90
C GLY A 105 -1.12 13.49 6.10
N SER A 106 -2.23 14.19 5.88
CA SER A 106 -3.04 14.81 6.95
C SER A 106 -3.55 13.77 7.95
N GLY A 107 -4.07 12.63 7.46
CA GLY A 107 -4.53 11.54 8.34
C GLY A 107 -3.42 10.96 9.21
N LEU A 108 -2.23 10.70 8.62
CA LEU A 108 -1.07 10.23 9.37
C LEU A 108 -0.56 11.27 10.38
N ALA A 109 -0.51 12.54 9.98
CA ALA A 109 -0.10 13.64 10.85
C ALA A 109 -1.10 13.87 12.00
N LEU A 110 -2.39 13.76 11.72
CA LEU A 110 -3.45 13.85 12.71
C LEU A 110 -3.32 12.72 13.75
N ALA A 111 -3.10 11.48 13.31
CA ALA A 111 -2.85 10.35 14.21
C ALA A 111 -1.65 10.63 15.13
N LEU A 112 -0.55 11.19 14.59
CA LEU A 112 0.61 11.59 15.40
C LEU A 112 0.30 12.72 16.39
N VAL A 113 -0.55 13.69 16.01
CA VAL A 113 -0.93 14.82 16.87
C VAL A 113 -1.88 14.40 17.99
N LEU A 114 -2.82 13.49 17.71
CA LEU A 114 -3.84 13.03 18.67
C LEU A 114 -3.37 11.87 19.54
N LEU A 115 -2.74 10.86 18.94
CA LEU A 115 -2.39 9.59 19.57
C LEU A 115 -0.89 9.47 19.90
N GLY A 116 -0.05 10.36 19.37
CA GLY A 116 1.41 10.27 19.50
C GLY A 116 2.05 9.17 18.64
N ARG A 117 1.26 8.33 17.97
CA ARG A 117 1.69 7.22 17.11
C ARG A 117 0.70 7.00 15.96
N VAL A 118 1.14 6.34 14.90
CA VAL A 118 0.25 5.86 13.84
C VAL A 118 -0.33 4.51 14.28
N PRO A 119 -1.66 4.33 14.35
CA PRO A 119 -2.30 3.11 14.84
C PRO A 119 -2.25 2.00 13.76
N THR A 120 -1.05 1.50 13.47
CA THR A 120 -0.82 0.47 12.44
C THR A 120 -1.53 -0.84 12.74
N GLU A 121 -1.85 -1.11 14.00
CA GLU A 121 -2.65 -2.26 14.43
C GLU A 121 -4.04 -2.32 13.77
N LEU A 122 -4.61 -1.15 13.42
CA LEU A 122 -5.92 -1.08 12.75
C LEU A 122 -5.87 -1.73 11.36
N LEU A 123 -4.73 -1.62 10.65
CA LEU A 123 -4.54 -2.24 9.33
C LEU A 123 -4.54 -3.77 9.39
N THR A 124 -4.16 -4.33 10.54
CA THR A 124 -4.17 -5.77 10.80
C THR A 124 -5.37 -6.23 11.64
N SER A 125 -6.33 -5.35 11.87
CA SER A 125 -7.55 -5.63 12.65
C SER A 125 -8.74 -5.99 11.72
N GLY A 126 -9.79 -6.58 12.28
CA GLY A 126 -11.01 -6.93 11.53
C GLY A 126 -10.85 -8.12 10.57
N PRO A 127 -11.26 -8.03 9.29
CA PRO A 127 -11.24 -9.16 8.35
C PRO A 127 -9.82 -9.63 7.99
N LEU A 128 -8.79 -8.83 8.25
CA LEU A 128 -7.37 -9.16 8.05
C LEU A 128 -6.68 -9.71 9.31
N ARG A 129 -7.43 -9.94 10.39
CA ARG A 129 -6.88 -10.50 11.64
C ARG A 129 -6.35 -11.91 11.42
N PHE A 130 -5.13 -12.16 11.89
CA PHE A 130 -4.55 -13.50 11.96
C PHE A 130 -5.47 -14.42 12.78
N ARG A 131 -5.97 -15.49 12.15
CA ARG A 131 -6.76 -16.54 12.82
C ARG A 131 -6.05 -17.86 12.63
N THR A 132 -6.02 -18.68 13.68
CA THR A 132 -5.59 -20.07 13.58
C THR A 132 -6.75 -20.90 13.01
N ALA A 133 -6.45 -21.85 12.12
CA ALA A 133 -7.46 -22.74 11.57
C ALA A 133 -8.14 -23.58 12.67
N ASP A 134 -9.45 -23.75 12.57
CA ASP A 134 -10.22 -24.63 13.46
C ASP A 134 -9.76 -26.09 13.27
N PRO A 135 -9.20 -26.75 14.30
CA PRO A 135 -8.75 -28.13 14.17
C PRO A 135 -9.89 -29.15 14.01
N GLY A 136 -11.15 -28.76 14.22
CA GLY A 136 -12.32 -29.65 14.14
C GLY A 136 -13.04 -29.70 12.79
N ALA A 137 -12.66 -28.87 11.81
CA ALA A 137 -13.37 -28.79 10.53
C ALA A 137 -12.84 -29.80 9.48
N ALA A 138 -13.74 -30.24 8.60
CA ALA A 138 -13.41 -31.20 7.54
C ALA A 138 -12.37 -30.63 6.57
N ARG A 139 -11.38 -31.45 6.18
CA ARG A 139 -10.28 -31.08 5.26
C ARG A 139 -10.77 -30.41 3.97
N SER A 140 -11.88 -30.88 3.39
CA SER A 140 -12.48 -30.31 2.18
C SER A 140 -13.02 -28.89 2.38
N ARG A 141 -13.61 -28.59 3.56
CA ARG A 141 -14.07 -27.24 3.91
C ARG A 141 -12.89 -26.26 4.08
N HIS A 142 -11.78 -26.70 4.67
CA HIS A 142 -10.57 -25.87 4.77
C HIS A 142 -9.97 -25.54 3.41
N VAL A 143 -9.89 -26.53 2.51
CA VAL A 143 -9.38 -26.34 1.15
C VAL A 143 -10.28 -25.39 0.37
N LEU A 144 -11.60 -25.60 0.38
CA LEU A 144 -12.55 -24.74 -0.33
C LEU A 144 -12.55 -23.31 0.21
N ALA A 145 -12.52 -23.13 1.53
CA ALA A 145 -12.42 -21.80 2.16
C ALA A 145 -11.11 -21.09 1.82
N THR A 146 -9.98 -21.81 1.79
CA THR A 146 -8.66 -21.27 1.42
C THR A 146 -8.64 -20.85 -0.05
N VAL A 147 -9.16 -21.69 -0.95
CA VAL A 147 -9.26 -21.37 -2.39
C VAL A 147 -10.18 -20.17 -2.62
N GLY A 148 -11.35 -20.15 -1.99
CA GLY A 148 -12.27 -19.01 -2.06
C GLY A 148 -11.65 -17.72 -1.55
N GLN A 149 -10.95 -17.76 -0.41
CA GLN A 149 -10.25 -16.60 0.14
C GLN A 149 -9.12 -16.11 -0.78
N ILE A 150 -8.35 -17.01 -1.39
CA ILE A 150 -7.31 -16.66 -2.37
C ILE A 150 -7.95 -15.98 -3.58
N VAL A 151 -8.98 -16.58 -4.17
CA VAL A 151 -9.64 -16.03 -5.36
C VAL A 151 -10.23 -14.65 -5.09
N VAL A 152 -10.92 -14.47 -3.96
CA VAL A 152 -11.49 -13.17 -3.57
C VAL A 152 -10.39 -12.15 -3.31
N PHE A 153 -9.37 -12.51 -2.52
CA PHE A 153 -8.29 -11.59 -2.16
C PHE A 153 -7.50 -11.16 -3.41
N TRP A 154 -6.99 -12.10 -4.19
CA TRP A 154 -6.22 -11.80 -5.38
C TRP A 154 -7.07 -11.19 -6.50
N GLY A 155 -8.32 -11.64 -6.68
CA GLY A 155 -9.25 -11.05 -7.64
C GLY A 155 -9.57 -9.59 -7.31
N LEU A 156 -9.65 -9.24 -6.03
CA LEU A 156 -9.85 -7.86 -5.59
C LEU A 156 -8.59 -7.01 -5.77
N PHE A 157 -7.43 -7.48 -5.29
CA PHE A 157 -6.18 -6.70 -5.31
C PHE A 157 -5.50 -6.62 -6.68
N LEU A 158 -5.63 -7.63 -7.54
CA LEU A 158 -5.05 -7.67 -8.89
C LEU A 158 -6.06 -7.48 -10.02
N GLY A 159 -7.37 -7.56 -9.73
CA GLY A 159 -8.43 -7.38 -10.72
C GLY A 159 -9.23 -6.11 -10.46
N VAL A 160 -10.10 -6.14 -9.45
CA VAL A 160 -11.09 -5.08 -9.19
C VAL A 160 -10.43 -3.72 -8.92
N PHE A 161 -9.51 -3.64 -7.96
CA PHE A 161 -8.87 -2.37 -7.63
C PHE A 161 -8.05 -1.79 -8.78
N PRO A 162 -7.18 -2.57 -9.48
CA PRO A 162 -6.49 -2.05 -10.65
C PRO A 162 -7.40 -1.55 -11.76
N VAL A 163 -8.51 -2.27 -12.04
CA VAL A 163 -9.48 -1.84 -13.07
C VAL A 163 -10.16 -0.53 -12.67
N VAL A 164 -10.58 -0.39 -11.40
CA VAL A 164 -11.18 0.85 -10.89
C VAL A 164 -10.19 2.01 -10.93
N ILE A 165 -8.94 1.78 -10.56
CA ILE A 165 -7.88 2.80 -10.59
C ILE A 165 -7.57 3.21 -12.03
N ALA A 166 -7.42 2.26 -12.95
CA ALA A 166 -7.16 2.56 -14.37
C ALA A 166 -8.35 3.29 -15.02
N PHE A 167 -9.59 2.91 -14.66
CA PHE A 167 -10.79 3.64 -15.08
C PHE A 167 -10.77 5.08 -14.59
N ALA A 168 -10.45 5.31 -13.32
CA ALA A 168 -10.32 6.65 -12.76
C ALA A 168 -9.20 7.45 -13.45
N GLU A 169 -8.03 6.85 -13.67
CA GLU A 169 -6.91 7.47 -14.38
C GLU A 169 -7.31 7.95 -15.78
N HIS A 170 -8.02 7.11 -16.54
CA HIS A 170 -8.52 7.46 -17.86
C HIS A 170 -9.58 8.56 -17.77
N ARG A 171 -10.52 8.43 -16.84
CA ARG A 171 -11.64 9.38 -16.66
C ARG A 171 -11.19 10.76 -16.21
N TRP A 172 -10.08 10.83 -15.47
CA TRP A 172 -9.44 12.04 -14.98
C TRP A 172 -8.40 12.60 -15.96
N ARG A 173 -8.25 12.01 -17.16
CA ARG A 173 -7.27 12.40 -18.19
C ARG A 173 -5.83 12.42 -17.68
N LEU A 174 -5.50 11.50 -16.78
CA LEU A 174 -4.16 11.29 -16.24
C LEU A 174 -3.40 10.18 -16.97
N HIS A 175 -4.08 9.46 -17.85
CA HIS A 175 -3.47 8.37 -18.62
C HIS A 175 -2.47 8.93 -19.65
N PRO A 176 -1.23 8.42 -19.68
CA PRO A 176 -0.21 8.92 -20.59
C PRO A 176 -0.55 8.56 -22.04
N THR A 177 -0.32 9.48 -22.98
CA THR A 177 -0.36 9.20 -24.41
C THR A 177 0.97 8.60 -24.83
N LEU A 178 1.04 7.27 -24.88
CA LEU A 178 2.26 6.54 -25.26
C LEU A 178 2.25 6.20 -26.75
N PRO A 179 3.39 6.33 -27.45
CA PRO A 179 3.56 5.76 -28.79
C PRO A 179 3.27 4.25 -28.81
N GLY A 180 2.64 3.77 -29.88
CA GLY A 180 2.25 2.37 -30.04
C GLY A 180 3.35 1.35 -29.70
N PRO A 181 4.60 1.50 -30.21
CA PRO A 181 5.69 0.58 -29.88
C PRO A 181 6.06 0.53 -28.40
N ILE A 182 5.95 1.65 -27.69
CA ILE A 182 6.21 1.72 -26.24
C ILE A 182 5.09 1.00 -25.49
N ALA A 183 3.83 1.26 -25.86
CA ALA A 183 2.68 0.58 -25.26
C ALA A 183 2.76 -0.94 -25.43
N VAL A 184 3.10 -1.44 -26.62
CA VAL A 184 3.30 -2.88 -26.88
C VAL A 184 4.44 -3.44 -26.01
N THR A 185 5.55 -2.70 -25.88
CA THR A 185 6.69 -3.11 -25.05
C THR A 185 6.28 -3.23 -23.58
N LEU A 186 5.52 -2.28 -23.04
CA LEU A 186 5.01 -2.34 -21.66
C LEU A 186 4.09 -3.54 -21.44
N VAL A 187 3.23 -3.86 -22.41
CA VAL A 187 2.37 -5.05 -22.34
C VAL A 187 3.18 -6.33 -22.34
N VAL A 188 4.17 -6.45 -23.23
CA VAL A 188 5.05 -7.64 -23.30
C VAL A 188 5.85 -7.80 -22.00
N VAL A 189 6.48 -6.73 -21.52
CA VAL A 189 7.22 -6.75 -20.24
C VAL A 189 6.28 -7.09 -19.09
N GLY A 190 5.10 -6.48 -19.04
CA GLY A 190 4.06 -6.77 -18.06
C GLY A 190 3.67 -8.24 -18.06
N LEU A 191 3.44 -8.84 -19.23
CA LEU A 191 3.10 -10.25 -19.35
C LEU A 191 4.23 -11.16 -18.86
N VAL A 192 5.47 -10.88 -19.25
CA VAL A 192 6.65 -11.64 -18.81
C VAL A 192 6.81 -11.56 -17.28
N VAL A 193 6.70 -10.37 -16.71
CA VAL A 193 6.80 -10.17 -15.26
C VAL A 193 5.64 -10.87 -14.54
N LEU A 194 4.41 -10.79 -15.07
CA LEU A 194 3.24 -11.44 -14.47
C LEU A 194 3.41 -12.97 -14.43
N VAL A 195 3.87 -13.56 -15.52
CA VAL A 195 4.12 -15.01 -15.61
C VAL A 195 5.22 -15.43 -14.64
N ALA A 196 6.35 -14.71 -14.63
CA ALA A 196 7.47 -15.01 -13.73
C ALA A 196 7.08 -14.85 -12.25
N ALA A 197 6.37 -13.79 -11.89
CA ALA A 197 5.91 -13.53 -10.54
C ALA A 197 4.85 -14.55 -10.10
N SER A 198 3.95 -14.95 -10.99
CA SER A 198 2.97 -16.02 -10.71
C SER A 198 3.64 -17.37 -10.50
N ALA A 199 4.66 -17.71 -11.31
CA ALA A 199 5.46 -18.91 -11.11
C ALA A 199 6.19 -18.90 -9.75
N LEU A 200 6.76 -17.76 -9.35
CA LEU A 200 7.37 -17.57 -8.03
C LEU A 200 6.34 -17.74 -6.90
N GLY A 201 5.15 -17.15 -7.04
CA GLY A 201 4.05 -17.27 -6.07
C GLY A 201 3.59 -18.72 -5.91
N ILE A 202 3.36 -19.43 -7.02
CA ILE A 202 2.97 -20.85 -7.04
C ILE A 202 4.07 -21.71 -6.41
N ALA A 203 5.34 -21.51 -6.77
CA ALA A 203 6.46 -22.26 -6.19
C ALA A 203 6.60 -22.02 -4.68
N SER A 204 6.34 -20.79 -4.22
CA SER A 204 6.33 -20.45 -2.80
C SER A 204 5.16 -21.12 -2.07
N ALA A 205 3.97 -21.12 -2.67
CA ALA A 205 2.79 -21.76 -2.11
C ALA A 205 2.96 -23.28 -2.02
N ALA A 206 3.53 -23.89 -3.06
CA ALA A 206 3.88 -25.31 -3.05
C ALA A 206 4.91 -25.62 -1.96
N ALA A 207 5.96 -24.79 -1.79
CA ALA A 207 6.94 -24.98 -0.72
C ALA A 207 6.32 -24.88 0.69
N MET A 208 5.44 -23.89 0.92
CA MET A 208 4.73 -23.76 2.20
C MET A 208 3.78 -24.94 2.47
N SER A 209 3.00 -25.35 1.48
CA SER A 209 2.05 -26.46 1.62
C SER A 209 2.75 -27.80 1.86
N THR A 210 3.80 -28.10 1.09
CA THR A 210 4.48 -29.40 1.14
C THR A 210 5.44 -29.53 2.33
N LYS A 211 6.05 -28.44 2.80
CA LYS A 211 7.11 -28.48 3.82
C LYS A 211 6.78 -27.74 5.12
N GLY A 212 5.77 -26.87 5.13
CA GLY A 212 5.35 -26.07 6.29
C GLY A 212 4.17 -26.62 7.09
N ALA A 213 3.46 -27.63 6.57
CA ALA A 213 2.23 -28.17 7.16
C ALA A 213 1.20 -27.07 7.52
N GLY A 214 1.01 -26.11 6.61
CA GLY A 214 0.07 -24.98 6.70
C GLY A 214 -0.20 -24.37 5.32
N THR A 215 -1.01 -23.30 5.22
CA THR A 215 -1.36 -22.66 3.93
C THR A 215 -0.76 -21.24 3.80
N PRO A 216 -0.72 -20.66 2.59
CA PRO A 216 -0.16 -19.32 2.34
C PRO A 216 -0.87 -18.14 2.99
N LEU A 217 -2.04 -18.37 3.61
CA LEU A 217 -2.91 -17.29 4.05
C LEU A 217 -2.69 -16.94 5.52
N PRO A 218 -2.91 -15.66 5.92
CA PRO A 218 -2.92 -15.22 7.32
C PRO A 218 -3.85 -16.03 8.25
N SER A 219 -4.74 -16.84 7.69
CA SER A 219 -5.73 -17.69 8.36
C SER A 219 -5.26 -19.13 8.65
N ALA A 220 -4.06 -19.53 8.21
CA ALA A 220 -3.47 -20.84 8.55
C ALA A 220 -1.94 -20.84 8.45
N SER A 221 -1.29 -19.98 9.27
CA SER A 221 0.17 -19.84 9.33
C SER A 221 0.88 -21.20 9.50
N ALA A 222 1.96 -21.42 8.77
CA ALA A 222 2.76 -22.65 8.81
C ALA A 222 3.14 -23.04 10.26
N ASN A 223 3.01 -24.32 10.60
CA ASN A 223 3.39 -24.86 11.92
C ASN A 223 4.91 -25.08 12.05
N ARG A 224 5.65 -24.85 10.97
CA ARG A 224 7.08 -25.09 10.84
C ARG A 224 7.71 -23.97 10.02
N LEU A 225 8.93 -23.57 10.38
CA LEU A 225 9.70 -22.59 9.62
C LEU A 225 10.07 -23.18 8.25
N VAL A 226 9.57 -22.58 7.16
CA VAL A 226 9.78 -23.06 5.79
C VAL A 226 11.04 -22.44 5.20
N VAL A 227 12.10 -23.24 5.06
CA VAL A 227 13.40 -22.81 4.50
C VAL A 227 13.69 -23.61 3.22
N ALA A 228 12.71 -23.66 2.30
CA ALA A 228 12.77 -24.51 1.12
C ALA A 228 12.21 -23.82 -0.13
N GLY A 229 12.66 -24.27 -1.31
CA GLY A 229 12.26 -23.64 -2.57
C GLY A 229 12.71 -22.17 -2.61
N PRO A 230 11.84 -21.24 -3.05
CA PRO A 230 12.16 -19.80 -3.11
C PRO A 230 12.60 -19.19 -1.77
N TYR A 231 12.11 -19.73 -0.64
CA TYR A 231 12.48 -19.28 0.71
C TYR A 231 13.97 -19.46 1.04
N ARG A 232 14.72 -20.27 0.26
CA ARG A 232 16.17 -20.40 0.44
C ARG A 232 16.95 -19.19 -0.09
N SER A 233 16.37 -18.46 -1.04
CA SER A 233 17.02 -17.33 -1.70
C SER A 233 16.51 -15.99 -1.18
N VAL A 234 15.25 -15.90 -0.77
CA VAL A 234 14.63 -14.67 -0.25
C VAL A 234 13.62 -15.02 0.84
N ARG A 235 13.50 -14.21 1.91
CA ARG A 235 12.62 -14.57 3.05
C ARG A 235 11.14 -14.47 2.73
N ASN A 236 10.75 -13.48 1.93
CA ASN A 236 9.35 -13.17 1.63
C ASN A 236 9.06 -13.27 0.13
N PRO A 237 9.24 -14.45 -0.50
CA PRO A 237 9.06 -14.63 -1.94
C PRO A 237 7.60 -14.42 -2.38
N MET A 238 6.62 -14.68 -1.51
CA MET A 238 5.21 -14.40 -1.80
C MET A 238 4.88 -12.91 -1.83
N ALA A 239 5.41 -12.13 -0.89
CA ALA A 239 5.24 -10.67 -0.92
C ALA A 239 5.89 -10.10 -2.18
N LEU A 240 7.10 -10.58 -2.52
CA LEU A 240 7.80 -10.20 -3.76
C LEU A 240 6.97 -10.55 -5.01
N ALA A 241 6.39 -11.75 -5.06
CA ALA A 241 5.49 -12.17 -6.14
C ALA A 241 4.28 -11.25 -6.25
N GLY A 242 3.58 -10.97 -5.14
CA GLY A 242 2.38 -10.12 -5.15
C GLY A 242 2.65 -8.68 -5.58
N ILE A 243 3.76 -8.09 -5.12
CA ILE A 243 4.18 -6.74 -5.53
C ILE A 243 4.52 -6.72 -7.02
N ALA A 244 5.28 -7.72 -7.50
CA ALA A 244 5.64 -7.83 -8.91
C ALA A 244 4.41 -8.06 -9.81
N GLN A 245 3.43 -8.83 -9.35
CA GLN A 245 2.15 -9.01 -10.05
C GLN A 245 1.37 -7.70 -10.11
N GLY A 246 1.29 -6.93 -9.02
CA GLY A 246 0.63 -5.61 -9.02
C GLY A 246 1.27 -4.63 -10.00
N VAL A 247 2.61 -4.56 -10.03
CA VAL A 247 3.35 -3.75 -11.02
C VAL A 247 3.07 -4.25 -12.44
N ALA A 248 3.12 -5.56 -12.67
CA ALA A 248 2.85 -6.15 -13.98
C ALA A 248 1.43 -5.83 -14.48
N VAL A 249 0.42 -5.88 -13.61
CA VAL A 249 -0.95 -5.46 -13.95
C VAL A 249 -0.97 -3.98 -14.35
N GLY A 250 -0.26 -3.11 -13.65
CA GLY A 250 -0.14 -1.70 -14.04
C GLY A 250 0.50 -1.51 -15.42
N LEU A 251 1.55 -2.27 -15.75
CA LEU A 251 2.18 -2.25 -17.07
C LEU A 251 1.23 -2.76 -18.17
N LEU A 252 0.49 -3.84 -17.91
CA LEU A 252 -0.49 -4.39 -18.84
C LEU A 252 -1.64 -3.43 -19.12
N LEU A 253 -2.08 -2.67 -18.11
CA LEU A 253 -3.12 -1.66 -18.22
C LEU A 253 -2.59 -0.32 -18.76
N GLY A 254 -1.28 -0.14 -18.91
CA GLY A 254 -0.67 1.15 -19.24
C GLY A 254 -0.87 2.22 -18.16
N SER A 255 -1.24 1.83 -16.94
CA SER A 255 -1.64 2.73 -15.86
C SER A 255 -0.51 2.94 -14.85
N TRP A 256 -0.02 4.17 -14.77
CA TRP A 256 1.01 4.53 -13.78
C TRP A 256 0.42 4.59 -12.37
N MET A 257 -0.86 4.94 -12.21
CA MET A 257 -1.52 4.98 -10.90
C MET A 257 -1.62 3.58 -10.30
N VAL A 258 -1.87 2.54 -11.11
CA VAL A 258 -1.84 1.13 -10.65
C VAL A 258 -0.43 0.72 -10.22
N VAL A 259 0.61 1.13 -10.94
CA VAL A 259 2.01 0.89 -10.53
C VAL A 259 2.31 1.57 -9.20
N VAL A 260 1.96 2.85 -9.04
CA VAL A 260 2.13 3.58 -7.78
C VAL A 260 1.35 2.92 -6.65
N TYR A 261 0.11 2.49 -6.89
CA TYR A 261 -0.69 1.74 -5.92
C TYR A 261 0.03 0.47 -5.45
N ALA A 262 0.59 -0.33 -6.36
CA ALA A 262 1.34 -1.53 -6.01
C ALA A 262 2.61 -1.21 -5.18
N LEU A 263 3.33 -0.14 -5.54
CA LEU A 263 4.53 0.29 -4.81
C LEU A 263 4.20 0.86 -3.42
N VAL A 264 3.14 1.65 -3.29
CA VAL A 264 2.66 2.14 -1.98
C VAL A 264 2.21 0.96 -1.12
N GLY A 265 1.48 0.01 -1.69
CA GLY A 265 1.12 -1.24 -1.02
C GLY A 265 2.34 -2.02 -0.51
N SER A 266 3.41 -2.10 -1.31
CA SER A 266 4.70 -2.70 -0.91
C SER A 266 5.32 -1.99 0.29
N ILE A 267 5.34 -0.65 0.29
CA ILE A 267 5.86 0.14 1.41
C ILE A 267 5.03 -0.11 2.67
N VAL A 268 3.70 -0.07 2.57
CA VAL A 268 2.80 -0.36 3.69
C VAL A 268 3.03 -1.76 4.23
N TRP A 269 3.13 -2.76 3.35
CA TRP A 269 3.42 -4.14 3.75
C TRP A 269 4.77 -4.25 4.47
N ASN A 270 5.83 -3.64 3.92
CA ASN A 270 7.17 -3.68 4.51
C ASN A 270 7.26 -2.95 5.87
N CYS A 271 6.52 -1.86 6.04
CA CYS A 271 6.55 -1.04 7.26
C CYS A 271 5.59 -1.54 8.35
N VAL A 272 4.52 -2.26 7.98
CA VAL A 272 3.47 -2.66 8.91
C VAL A 272 3.36 -4.18 9.05
N VAL A 273 3.16 -4.88 7.93
CA VAL A 273 2.87 -6.32 7.95
C VAL A 273 4.13 -7.12 8.28
N ARG A 274 5.24 -6.81 7.61
CA ARG A 274 6.51 -7.51 7.79
C ARG A 274 7.01 -7.49 9.25
N PRO A 275 7.08 -6.35 9.96
CA PRO A 275 7.55 -6.36 11.35
C PRO A 275 6.69 -7.21 12.27
N LEU A 276 5.37 -7.24 12.04
CA LEU A 276 4.45 -8.08 12.81
C LEU A 276 4.65 -9.57 12.51
N GLU A 277 4.84 -9.92 11.24
CA GLU A 277 5.14 -11.29 10.80
C GLU A 277 6.49 -11.77 11.33
N GLU A 278 7.56 -10.98 11.18
CA GLU A 278 8.90 -11.33 11.68
C GLU A 278 8.91 -11.45 13.22
N ALA A 279 8.16 -10.61 13.94
CA ALA A 279 8.02 -10.72 15.39
C ALA A 279 7.24 -11.99 15.82
N ASP A 280 6.19 -12.40 15.09
CA ASP A 280 5.51 -13.67 15.34
C ASP A 280 6.44 -14.86 15.11
N LEU A 281 7.18 -14.84 14.00
CA LEU A 281 8.16 -15.88 13.65
C LEU A 281 9.27 -15.98 14.70
N GLU A 282 9.80 -14.86 15.17
CA GLU A 282 10.82 -14.84 16.23
C GLU A 282 10.26 -15.38 17.55
N ARG A 283 9.02 -15.02 17.94
CA ARG A 283 8.38 -15.55 19.15
C ARG A 283 8.15 -17.06 19.09
N ARG A 284 7.86 -17.61 17.92
CA ARG A 284 7.52 -19.03 17.73
C ARG A 284 8.74 -19.92 17.50
N PHE A 285 9.76 -19.42 16.80
CA PHE A 285 10.91 -20.22 16.35
C PHE A 285 12.26 -19.75 16.92
N GLY A 286 12.31 -18.61 17.61
CA GLY A 286 13.51 -18.13 18.33
C GLY A 286 14.77 -18.13 17.47
N ASP A 287 15.82 -18.80 17.96
CA ASP A 287 17.15 -18.86 17.34
C ASP A 287 17.16 -19.44 15.92
N ASP A 288 16.23 -20.35 15.60
CA ASP A 288 16.14 -20.91 14.26
C ASP A 288 15.74 -19.84 13.24
N PHE A 289 14.79 -18.98 13.62
CA PHE A 289 14.40 -17.84 12.79
C PHE A 289 15.52 -16.81 12.70
N ARG A 290 16.21 -16.50 13.81
CA ARG A 290 17.34 -15.54 13.79
C ARG A 290 18.46 -15.99 12.85
N ARG A 291 18.88 -17.25 12.93
CA ARG A 291 19.90 -17.81 12.02
C ARG A 291 19.46 -17.79 10.56
N TYR A 292 18.19 -18.10 10.29
CA TYR A 292 17.62 -17.99 8.96
C TYR A 292 17.58 -16.53 8.46
N ALA A 293 17.17 -15.61 9.32
CA ALA A 293 17.08 -14.18 9.05
C ALA A 293 18.44 -13.56 8.71
N ASP A 294 19.52 -14.00 9.36
CA ASP A 294 20.88 -13.55 9.06
C ASP A 294 21.41 -14.11 7.73
N ALA A 295 21.01 -15.33 7.38
CA ALA A 295 21.48 -16.00 6.18
C ALA A 295 20.77 -15.51 4.90
N VAL A 296 19.47 -15.23 4.99
CA VAL A 296 18.60 -14.91 3.86
C VAL A 296 18.05 -13.49 3.95
N ARG A 297 18.20 -12.71 2.88
CA ARG A 297 17.71 -11.34 2.82
C ARG A 297 16.19 -11.31 2.62
N CYS A 298 15.54 -10.25 3.13
CA CYS A 298 14.09 -10.10 3.03
C CYS A 298 13.58 -9.97 1.59
N TRP A 299 14.25 -9.15 0.78
CA TRP A 299 13.76 -8.72 -0.53
C TRP A 299 14.66 -9.11 -1.71
N VAL A 300 15.97 -9.13 -1.49
CA VAL A 300 16.95 -9.36 -2.55
C VAL A 300 17.34 -10.83 -2.57
N PRO A 301 17.10 -11.57 -3.66
CA PRO A 301 17.53 -12.95 -3.77
C PRO A 301 19.03 -13.09 -3.52
N ARG A 302 19.43 -14.03 -2.66
CA ARG A 302 20.83 -14.36 -2.41
C ARG A 302 21.24 -15.55 -3.27
N TRP A 303 22.27 -15.33 -4.09
CA TRP A 303 22.97 -16.35 -4.86
C TRP A 303 24.49 -16.20 -4.65
N PRO A 304 25.24 -17.29 -4.41
CA PRO A 304 24.76 -18.67 -4.18
C PRO A 304 24.02 -18.82 -2.84
N ILE A 305 23.14 -19.83 -2.76
CA ILE A 305 22.37 -20.13 -1.53
C ILE A 305 23.36 -20.52 -0.42
N ALA A 306 23.30 -19.79 0.70
CA ALA A 306 24.18 -19.98 1.84
C ALA A 306 24.15 -21.43 2.37
N ALA A 307 25.32 -21.98 2.71
CA ALA A 307 25.45 -23.36 3.19
C ALA A 307 24.70 -23.59 4.51
N SER A 308 24.66 -22.58 5.39
CA SER A 308 23.91 -22.60 6.66
C SER A 308 22.41 -22.86 6.47
N VAL A 309 21.82 -22.42 5.36
CA VAL A 309 20.41 -22.61 5.00
C VAL A 309 20.11 -24.05 4.59
N ARG A 310 21.14 -24.85 4.22
CA ARG A 310 20.99 -26.27 3.85
C ARG A 310 20.86 -27.20 5.07
N GLY A 311 21.30 -26.75 6.25
CA GLY A 311 21.39 -27.55 7.48
C GLY A 311 20.39 -27.19 8.58
N VAL A 312 19.49 -26.21 8.38
CA VAL A 312 18.44 -25.88 9.37
C VAL A 312 17.41 -27.02 9.39
N ALA A 313 17.63 -27.97 10.29
CA ALA A 313 16.68 -29.04 10.55
C ALA A 313 15.37 -28.45 11.08
N VAL A 314 14.27 -28.71 10.38
CA VAL A 314 12.92 -28.25 10.72
C VAL A 314 12.49 -28.91 12.05
N ARG A 315 12.79 -28.28 13.19
CA ARG A 315 12.32 -28.76 14.49
C ARG A 315 10.88 -28.29 14.71
N THR A 316 10.01 -29.21 15.11
CA THR A 316 8.65 -28.91 15.59
C THR A 316 8.73 -28.13 16.91
N PRO A 317 7.81 -27.19 17.17
CA PRO A 317 7.80 -26.46 18.45
C PRO A 317 7.66 -27.45 19.61
N SER A 318 8.42 -27.25 20.69
CA SER A 318 8.19 -27.95 21.95
C SER A 318 6.82 -27.53 22.50
N ARG A 319 5.99 -28.53 22.83
CA ARG A 319 4.67 -28.34 23.46
C ARG A 319 4.77 -27.62 24.79
#